data_AF-A0A962XVE4-F1
#
_entry.id   AF-A0A962XVE4-F1
#
_cell.length_a   1.000
_cell.length_b   1.000
_cell.length_c   1.000
_cell.angle_alpha   90.00
_cell.angle_beta   90.00
_cell.angle_gamma   90.00
#
_symmetry.space_group_name_H-M   'P 1'
#
loop_
_entity.id
_entity.type
_entity.pdbx_description
1 polymer ?
#
loop_
_entity_poly.entity_id
_entity_poly.type
_entity_poly.pdbx_seq_one_letter_code
_entity_poly.pdbx_strand_id
1 'polypeptide(L)'
;MPDNDDPFGFGDGDAGGRTVVKPMPGGMPGQFRRPLVDDAKPRERGEPAGYAQNVPWPLTVEGGLNPIERAASSLIALLSKLAGSVDHPDPAALRERVGQEIRVFENNARMAGVSPENLYVARYVLCTAIDEAVLNTPWGAASNWDMQSLLVTFHKEAQGGVRFFQLLKQLSQDPRGNIDLLELMYVLLALGFKGKYRHADDGAMLLDSIREQLYRDIRQQRGDHEQGLSPHWQGVGEGYRPLTHFVPWWVIAAGLGVILLAVYAVLSFRLGDEATPAYDAIAAIATDGLPQRSVRLAPPAPLPPVEPVVVERRLSDDLVDDTAQGVITISEDPFKANIVVRGDGLFRSGSIKVNEGYLPLLERITKALDTFPGKVVVSGHTDDIPIKTLRFPSNWHLSKARADAVLQIMSAASTDPARYESEGRGAREPLVPNDSKANRAQNRRVEITLYKQAGAAGGDA
;
A
#
# COMPACT_ATOMS: atom_id res chain seq x y z
N MET A 1 -30.46 12.03 54.28
CA MET A 1 -31.33 11.43 53.25
C MET A 1 -30.95 12.04 51.92
N PRO A 2 -30.73 11.23 50.88
CA PRO A 2 -29.43 10.76 50.40
C PRO A 2 -28.93 11.65 49.23
N ASP A 3 -27.64 12.01 49.10
CA ASP A 3 -26.46 11.21 48.68
C ASP A 3 -26.73 10.21 47.56
N ASN A 4 -26.42 10.63 46.33
CA ASN A 4 -26.26 9.75 45.18
C ASN A 4 -25.02 10.17 44.39
N ASP A 5 -23.85 10.04 45.04
CA ASP A 5 -22.56 9.96 44.35
C ASP A 5 -22.45 8.52 43.80
N ASP A 6 -22.94 8.32 42.58
CA ASP A 6 -22.69 7.11 41.81
C ASP A 6 -21.39 7.31 41.00
N PRO A 7 -20.28 6.62 41.35
CA PRO A 7 -19.02 6.72 40.62
C PRO A 7 -19.06 6.07 39.23
N PHE A 8 -20.22 5.55 38.80
CA PHE A 8 -20.45 4.96 37.47
C PHE A 8 -21.65 5.57 36.71
N GLY A 9 -22.09 6.78 37.09
CA GLY A 9 -23.15 7.50 36.39
C GLY A 9 -22.70 8.03 35.03
N PHE A 10 -23.16 7.41 33.94
CA PHE A 10 -23.07 7.99 32.60
C PHE A 10 -24.04 9.17 32.50
N GLY A 11 -23.54 10.36 32.84
CA GLY A 11 -24.26 11.62 32.65
C GLY A 11 -24.43 11.93 31.16
N ASP A 12 -25.67 12.18 30.77
CA ASP A 12 -26.02 12.70 29.44
C ASP A 12 -25.40 14.10 29.26
N GLY A 13 -24.28 14.18 28.55
CA GLY A 13 -23.63 15.45 28.26
C GLY A 13 -22.36 15.31 27.45
N ASP A 14 -22.43 15.80 26.20
CA ASP A 14 -21.37 16.06 25.24
C ASP A 14 -20.83 14.94 24.34
N ALA A 15 -21.21 15.14 23.08
CA ALA A 15 -20.81 14.43 21.88
C ALA A 15 -19.34 14.64 21.54
N GLY A 16 -18.54 13.58 21.58
CA GLY A 16 -17.13 13.67 21.19
C GLY A 16 -16.44 12.31 21.02
N GLY A 17 -17.09 11.33 20.40
CA GLY A 17 -16.50 9.97 20.27
C GLY A 17 -17.18 9.07 19.25
N ARG A 18 -17.71 9.62 18.15
CA ARG A 18 -18.27 8.79 17.08
C ARG A 18 -17.14 8.23 16.22
N THR A 19 -16.93 6.92 16.31
CA THR A 19 -16.12 6.15 15.35
C THR A 19 -16.76 6.28 13.97
N VAL A 20 -16.17 7.09 13.10
CA VAL A 20 -16.63 7.27 11.71
C VAL A 20 -16.15 6.10 10.88
N VAL A 21 -17.06 5.15 10.61
CA VAL A 21 -16.83 4.11 9.58
C VAL A 21 -16.94 4.78 8.21
N LYS A 22 -15.82 4.85 7.49
CA LYS A 22 -15.74 5.42 6.15
C LYS A 22 -16.21 4.36 5.14
N PRO A 23 -17.35 4.52 4.44
CA PRO A 23 -17.76 3.55 3.43
C PRO A 23 -16.84 3.66 2.21
N MET A 24 -16.41 2.51 1.69
CA MET A 24 -15.76 2.41 0.38
C MET A 24 -16.84 2.55 -0.71
N PRO A 25 -16.67 3.42 -1.72
CA PRO A 25 -17.59 3.47 -2.84
C PRO A 25 -17.34 2.25 -3.74
N GLY A 26 -18.34 1.38 -3.88
CA GLY A 26 -18.37 0.30 -4.88
C GLY A 26 -18.36 -1.15 -4.37
N GLY A 27 -18.35 -1.39 -3.06
CA GLY A 27 -18.42 -2.76 -2.51
C GLY A 27 -19.86 -3.25 -2.36
N MET A 28 -20.27 -4.26 -3.13
CA MET A 28 -21.50 -5.03 -2.86
C MET A 28 -21.44 -5.61 -1.43
N PRO A 29 -22.52 -5.57 -0.63
CA PRO A 29 -22.53 -6.17 0.69
C PRO A 29 -22.52 -7.70 0.54
N GLY A 30 -21.35 -8.31 0.66
CA GLY A 30 -21.23 -9.75 0.84
C GLY A 30 -21.86 -10.13 2.18
N GLN A 31 -22.90 -10.96 2.15
CA GLN A 31 -23.45 -11.57 3.35
C GLN A 31 -22.35 -12.35 4.06
N PHE A 32 -21.90 -11.84 5.21
CA PHE A 32 -21.10 -12.63 6.15
C PHE A 32 -21.95 -13.78 6.68
N ARG A 33 -21.88 -14.93 6.00
CA ARG A 33 -22.36 -16.20 6.55
C ARG A 33 -21.33 -16.62 7.60
N ARG A 34 -21.63 -16.41 8.88
CA ARG A 34 -20.94 -17.14 9.96
C ARG A 34 -21.04 -18.63 9.62
N PRO A 35 -19.93 -19.40 9.62
CA PRO A 35 -20.06 -20.85 9.63
C PRO A 35 -20.78 -21.19 10.93
N LEU A 36 -22.02 -21.68 10.83
CA LEU A 36 -22.63 -22.40 11.92
C LEU A 36 -21.73 -23.62 12.13
N VAL A 37 -21.06 -23.65 13.28
CA VAL A 37 -20.40 -24.87 13.74
C VAL A 37 -21.54 -25.82 14.12
N ASP A 38 -21.96 -26.65 13.16
CA ASP A 38 -23.10 -27.57 13.30
C ASP A 38 -22.80 -28.80 14.18
N ASP A 39 -21.62 -28.87 14.82
CA ASP A 39 -21.20 -30.06 15.59
C ASP A 39 -21.19 -29.86 17.11
N ALA A 40 -21.66 -28.73 17.63
CA ALA A 40 -21.84 -28.56 19.07
C ALA A 40 -23.16 -29.23 19.51
N LYS A 41 -23.18 -30.57 19.55
CA LYS A 41 -24.17 -31.28 20.38
C LYS A 41 -24.11 -30.67 21.79
N PRO A 42 -25.24 -30.22 22.37
CA PRO A 42 -25.25 -29.77 23.75
C PRO A 42 -24.69 -30.92 24.59
N ARG A 43 -23.54 -30.70 25.24
CA ARG A 43 -23.08 -31.64 26.27
C ARG A 43 -24.23 -31.74 27.25
N GLU A 44 -24.71 -32.97 27.46
CA GLU A 44 -25.68 -33.27 28.49
C GLU A 44 -25.24 -32.56 29.76
N ARG A 45 -26.17 -31.82 30.35
CA ARG A 45 -25.94 -31.04 31.56
C ARG A 45 -25.57 -32.05 32.64
N GLY A 46 -24.27 -32.24 32.84
CA GLY A 46 -23.74 -33.14 33.86
C GLY A 46 -24.42 -32.82 35.18
N GLU A 47 -24.82 -33.86 35.90
CA GLU A 47 -25.44 -33.75 37.22
C GLU A 47 -24.64 -32.76 38.09
N PRO A 48 -25.33 -31.96 38.94
CA PRO A 48 -24.64 -31.04 39.84
C PRO A 48 -23.63 -31.86 40.64
N ALA A 49 -22.35 -31.49 40.52
CA ALA A 49 -21.25 -32.17 41.18
C ALA A 49 -21.60 -32.36 42.67
N GLY A 50 -21.92 -33.60 43.04
CA GLY A 50 -22.12 -33.98 44.42
C GLY A 50 -20.87 -33.61 45.20
N TYR A 51 -21.07 -32.94 46.34
CA TYR A 51 -20.01 -32.55 47.26
C TYR A 51 -19.05 -33.73 47.51
N ALA A 52 -17.78 -33.52 47.15
CA ALA A 52 -16.57 -34.02 47.83
C ALA A 52 -16.47 -35.50 48.28
N GLN A 53 -17.21 -36.46 47.73
CA GLN A 53 -17.12 -37.86 48.20
C GLN A 53 -16.07 -38.71 47.49
N ASN A 54 -15.66 -38.39 46.25
CA ASN A 54 -14.68 -39.19 45.50
C ASN A 54 -13.70 -38.30 44.73
N VAL A 55 -12.79 -37.64 45.44
CA VAL A 55 -11.58 -37.14 44.81
C VAL A 55 -10.64 -38.33 44.63
N PRO A 56 -10.29 -38.75 43.40
CA PRO A 56 -9.36 -39.86 43.18
C PRO A 56 -8.03 -39.57 43.84
N TRP A 57 -7.49 -40.56 44.53
CA TRP A 57 -6.19 -40.50 45.17
C TRP A 57 -5.22 -41.44 44.44
N PRO A 58 -3.96 -41.04 44.17
CA PRO A 58 -3.32 -39.78 44.55
C PRO A 58 -3.85 -38.56 43.78
N LEU A 59 -3.77 -37.37 44.40
CA LEU A 59 -3.97 -36.11 43.68
C LEU A 59 -2.82 -35.92 42.69
N THR A 60 -3.00 -36.36 41.44
CA THR A 60 -2.00 -36.15 40.38
C THR A 60 -2.02 -34.69 39.94
N VAL A 61 -1.24 -33.86 40.61
CA VAL A 61 -0.97 -32.48 40.21
C VAL A 61 0.45 -32.42 39.65
N GLU A 62 0.56 -32.42 38.33
CA GLU A 62 1.81 -32.03 37.65
C GLU A 62 1.95 -30.51 37.78
N GLY A 63 2.67 -30.05 38.80
CA GLY A 63 2.88 -28.62 39.05
C GLY A 63 3.91 -28.39 40.15
N GLY A 64 4.55 -27.21 40.13
CA GLY A 64 5.60 -26.80 41.07
C GLY A 64 6.77 -26.14 40.35
N LEU A 65 7.08 -24.89 40.72
CA LEU A 65 8.15 -24.11 40.10
C LEU A 65 9.53 -24.65 40.50
N ASN A 66 9.62 -25.23 41.71
CA ASN A 66 10.83 -25.81 42.25
C ASN A 66 10.68 -27.31 42.63
N PRO A 67 11.78 -28.03 42.92
CA PRO A 67 11.75 -29.45 43.25
C PRO A 67 10.94 -29.78 44.52
N ILE A 68 10.96 -28.90 45.53
CA ILE A 68 10.27 -29.11 46.81
C ILE A 68 8.75 -28.97 46.63
N GLU A 69 8.30 -27.91 45.96
CA GLU A 69 6.90 -27.67 45.60
C GLU A 69 6.34 -28.77 44.71
N ARG A 70 7.13 -29.23 43.74
CA ARG A 70 6.72 -30.34 42.86
C ARG A 70 6.54 -31.64 43.64
N ALA A 71 7.42 -31.92 44.61
CA ALA A 71 7.24 -33.05 45.50
C ALA A 71 6.04 -32.87 46.44
N ALA A 72 5.71 -31.63 46.81
CA ALA A 72 4.63 -31.28 47.74
C ALA A 72 3.28 -30.97 47.05
N SER A 73 3.16 -31.16 45.74
CA SER A 73 2.01 -30.71 44.96
C SER A 73 0.68 -31.30 45.43
N SER A 74 0.67 -32.59 45.82
CA SER A 74 -0.50 -33.27 46.39
C SER A 74 -0.93 -32.67 47.73
N LEU A 75 0.03 -32.36 48.61
CA LEU A 75 -0.21 -31.74 49.93
C LEU A 75 -0.70 -30.29 49.80
N ILE A 76 -0.13 -29.51 48.88
CA ILE A 76 -0.54 -28.13 48.60
C ILE A 76 -1.97 -28.11 48.04
N ALA A 77 -2.28 -29.00 47.10
CA ALA A 77 -3.62 -29.16 46.56
C ALA A 77 -4.63 -29.57 47.64
N LEU A 78 -4.25 -30.47 48.54
CA LEU A 78 -5.07 -30.87 49.70
C LEU A 78 -5.32 -29.69 50.64
N LEU A 79 -4.29 -28.88 50.94
CA LEU A 79 -4.42 -27.68 51.79
C LEU A 79 -5.49 -26.71 51.25
N SER A 80 -5.49 -26.46 49.94
CA SER A 80 -6.48 -25.58 49.29
C SER A 80 -7.92 -26.09 49.44
N LYS A 81 -8.12 -27.42 49.46
CA LYS A 81 -9.44 -28.04 49.64
C LYS A 81 -9.90 -28.04 51.09
N LEU A 82 -8.97 -28.23 52.03
CA LEU A 82 -9.28 -28.22 53.46
C LEU A 82 -9.76 -26.87 53.96
N ALA A 83 -9.14 -25.78 53.47
CA ALA A 83 -9.46 -24.41 53.89
C ALA A 83 -10.93 -24.01 53.69
N GLY A 84 -11.66 -24.66 52.77
CA GLY A 84 -13.09 -24.42 52.52
C GLY A 84 -14.02 -25.53 53.00
N SER A 85 -13.52 -26.54 53.70
CA SER A 85 -14.33 -27.70 54.11
C SER A 85 -15.19 -27.41 55.34
N VAL A 86 -16.50 -27.63 55.22
CA VAL A 86 -17.47 -27.39 56.30
C VAL A 86 -17.66 -28.65 57.16
N ASP A 87 -17.54 -29.84 56.56
CA ASP A 87 -17.67 -31.14 57.23
C ASP A 87 -16.70 -32.16 56.62
N HIS A 88 -16.31 -33.17 57.41
CA HIS A 88 -15.52 -34.31 56.94
C HIS A 88 -15.95 -35.59 57.67
N PRO A 89 -16.35 -36.66 56.93
CA PRO A 89 -16.99 -37.84 57.51
C PRO A 89 -16.05 -38.67 58.42
N ASP A 90 -14.75 -38.68 58.14
CA ASP A 90 -13.76 -39.40 58.97
C ASP A 90 -12.42 -38.64 59.07
N PRO A 91 -12.26 -37.76 60.08
CA PRO A 91 -11.02 -37.02 60.31
C PRO A 91 -9.82 -37.93 60.61
N ALA A 92 -10.04 -39.12 61.19
CA ALA A 92 -8.95 -40.03 61.56
C ALA A 92 -8.34 -40.70 60.32
N ALA A 93 -9.19 -41.19 59.40
CA ALA A 93 -8.72 -41.72 58.13
C ALA A 93 -8.05 -40.65 57.26
N LEU A 94 -8.55 -39.40 57.28
CA LEU A 94 -7.89 -38.30 56.59
C LEU A 94 -6.47 -38.08 57.11
N ARG A 95 -6.29 -38.06 58.44
CA ARG A 95 -4.97 -37.89 59.06
C ARG A 95 -3.99 -38.97 58.63
N GLU A 96 -4.43 -40.23 58.63
CA GLU A 96 -3.60 -41.36 58.24
C GLU A 96 -3.17 -41.25 56.77
N ARG A 97 -4.09 -40.83 55.89
CA ARG A 97 -3.82 -40.56 54.47
C ARG A 97 -2.83 -39.41 54.28
N VAL A 98 -3.00 -38.29 54.99
CA VAL A 98 -2.06 -37.16 54.92
C VAL A 98 -0.68 -37.57 55.45
N GLY A 99 -0.63 -38.39 56.50
CA GLY A 99 0.62 -38.97 57.01
C GLY A 99 1.33 -39.86 55.99
N GLN A 100 0.59 -40.61 55.17
CA GLN A 100 1.16 -41.38 54.06
C GLN A 100 1.72 -40.45 52.97
N GLU A 101 1.02 -39.39 52.60
CA GLU A 101 1.51 -38.43 51.60
C GLU A 101 2.74 -37.67 52.05
N ILE A 102 2.86 -37.35 53.33
CA ILE A 102 4.09 -36.75 53.85
C ILE A 102 5.28 -37.67 53.57
N ARG A 103 5.13 -38.99 53.72
CA ARG A 103 6.18 -39.97 53.40
C ARG A 103 6.44 -40.06 51.89
N VAL A 104 5.39 -39.95 51.07
CA VAL A 104 5.52 -39.90 49.60
C VAL A 104 6.28 -38.64 49.17
N PHE A 105 5.91 -37.49 49.70
CA PHE A 105 6.61 -36.21 49.55
C PHE A 105 8.09 -36.35 49.93
N GLU A 106 8.40 -36.94 51.09
CA GLU A 106 9.79 -37.13 51.52
C GLU A 106 10.60 -37.97 50.54
N ASN A 107 10.01 -39.05 50.03
CA ASN A 107 10.67 -39.90 49.06
C ASN A 107 10.89 -39.15 47.74
N ASN A 108 9.87 -38.44 47.24
CA ASN A 108 9.94 -37.68 46.01
C ASN A 108 10.97 -36.54 46.08
N ALA A 109 10.99 -35.79 47.18
CA ALA A 109 11.96 -34.73 47.41
C ALA A 109 13.39 -35.27 47.50
N ARG A 110 13.59 -36.41 48.18
CA ARG A 110 14.89 -37.08 48.25
C ARG A 110 15.37 -37.54 46.86
N MET A 111 14.48 -38.14 46.07
CA MET A 111 14.78 -38.54 44.69
C MET A 111 15.10 -37.34 43.78
N ALA A 112 14.48 -36.19 44.05
CA ALA A 112 14.75 -34.93 43.35
C ALA A 112 16.05 -34.23 43.79
N GLY A 113 16.82 -34.82 44.71
CA GLY A 113 18.12 -34.30 45.16
C GLY A 113 18.04 -33.21 46.23
N VAL A 114 16.90 -33.06 46.91
CA VAL A 114 16.75 -32.09 48.01
C VAL A 114 17.63 -32.50 49.21
N SER A 115 18.37 -31.55 49.78
CA SER A 115 19.23 -31.82 50.94
C SER A 115 18.42 -32.29 52.16
N PRO A 116 18.97 -33.15 53.04
CA PRO A 116 18.24 -33.62 54.23
C PRO A 116 17.80 -32.48 55.16
N GLU A 117 18.58 -31.41 55.24
CA GLU A 117 18.26 -30.21 56.03
C GLU A 117 17.05 -29.47 55.45
N ASN A 118 17.05 -29.22 54.13
CA ASN A 118 15.93 -28.56 53.46
C ASN A 118 14.68 -29.43 53.49
N LEU A 119 14.83 -30.74 53.36
CA LEU A 119 13.73 -31.68 53.48
C LEU A 119 13.08 -31.66 54.87
N TYR A 120 13.89 -31.61 55.94
CA TYR A 120 13.39 -31.49 57.30
C TYR A 120 12.56 -30.21 57.47
N VAL A 121 13.06 -29.06 56.98
CA VAL A 121 12.37 -27.77 57.06
C VAL A 121 11.09 -27.77 56.23
N ALA A 122 11.13 -28.29 55.00
CA ALA A 122 9.96 -28.38 54.13
C ALA A 122 8.84 -29.24 54.76
N ARG A 123 9.19 -30.40 55.32
CA ARG A 123 8.24 -31.26 56.03
C ARG A 123 7.64 -30.56 57.24
N TYR A 124 8.46 -29.84 58.01
CA TYR A 124 8.02 -29.09 59.18
C TYR A 124 6.95 -28.04 58.82
N VAL A 125 7.23 -27.20 57.81
CA VAL A 125 6.32 -26.12 57.42
C VAL A 125 5.04 -26.66 56.80
N LEU A 126 5.10 -27.77 56.05
CA LEU A 126 3.92 -28.45 55.51
C LEU A 126 3.03 -29.02 56.61
N CYS A 127 3.61 -29.76 57.57
CA CYS A 127 2.85 -30.30 58.71
C CYS A 127 2.17 -29.16 59.48
N THR A 128 2.92 -28.09 59.77
CA THR A 128 2.40 -26.92 60.49
C THR A 128 1.23 -26.26 59.75
N ALA A 129 1.34 -26.09 58.43
CA ALA A 129 0.30 -25.45 57.64
C ALA A 129 -0.97 -26.32 57.51
N ILE A 130 -0.81 -27.63 57.33
CA ILE A 130 -1.94 -28.55 57.23
C ILE A 130 -2.65 -28.69 58.58
N ASP A 131 -1.91 -28.85 59.68
CA ASP A 131 -2.49 -28.91 61.03
C ASP A 131 -3.28 -27.64 61.33
N GLU A 132 -2.73 -26.47 60.98
CA GLU A 132 -3.44 -25.22 61.11
C GLU A 132 -4.71 -25.17 60.25
N ALA A 133 -4.64 -25.55 58.97
CA ALA A 133 -5.81 -25.53 58.10
C ALA A 133 -6.92 -26.43 58.63
N VAL A 134 -6.61 -27.63 59.12
CA VAL A 134 -7.58 -28.55 59.73
C VAL A 134 -8.14 -27.97 61.03
N LEU A 135 -7.31 -27.47 61.95
CA LEU A 135 -7.79 -26.96 63.24
C LEU A 135 -8.67 -25.72 63.13
N ASN A 136 -8.64 -25.02 61.98
CA ASN A 136 -9.56 -23.90 61.71
C ASN A 136 -10.87 -24.30 61.03
N THR A 137 -11.08 -25.56 60.68
CA THR A 137 -12.38 -26.02 60.19
C THR A 137 -13.34 -26.26 61.36
N PRO A 138 -14.67 -26.19 61.16
CA PRO A 138 -15.64 -26.47 62.21
C PRO A 138 -15.50 -27.88 62.83
N TRP A 139 -15.11 -28.87 62.01
CA TRP A 139 -14.95 -30.27 62.43
C TRP A 139 -13.55 -30.57 63.00
N GLY A 140 -12.53 -29.78 62.66
CA GLY A 140 -11.16 -30.01 63.12
C GLY A 140 -11.02 -29.88 64.62
N ALA A 141 -11.59 -28.83 65.21
CA ALA A 141 -11.59 -28.60 66.66
C ALA A 141 -12.44 -29.64 67.43
N ALA A 142 -13.47 -30.20 66.78
CA ALA A 142 -14.31 -31.27 67.36
C ALA A 142 -13.66 -32.65 67.25
N SER A 143 -12.58 -32.78 66.47
CA SER A 143 -11.86 -34.04 66.25
C SER A 143 -10.66 -34.18 67.19
N ASN A 144 -10.10 -35.39 67.31
CA ASN A 144 -8.88 -35.66 68.07
C ASN A 144 -7.59 -35.22 67.34
N TRP A 145 -7.69 -34.35 66.31
CA TRP A 145 -6.54 -33.94 65.51
C TRP A 145 -5.49 -33.17 66.32
N ASP A 146 -5.91 -32.31 67.25
CA ASP A 146 -5.00 -31.53 68.10
C ASP A 146 -4.07 -32.43 68.95
N MET A 147 -4.60 -33.54 69.47
CA MET A 147 -3.82 -34.48 70.28
C MET A 147 -2.82 -35.32 69.46
N GLN A 148 -3.08 -35.52 68.17
CA GLN A 148 -2.28 -36.37 67.29
C GLN A 148 -1.92 -35.65 65.99
N SER A 149 -1.57 -34.37 66.08
CA SER A 149 -1.27 -33.54 64.91
C SER A 149 -0.11 -34.09 64.10
N LEU A 150 -0.02 -33.70 62.83
CA LEU A 150 1.05 -34.14 61.95
C LEU A 150 2.40 -33.65 62.48
N LEU A 151 2.46 -32.42 62.99
CA LEU A 151 3.66 -31.85 63.59
C LEU A 151 4.12 -32.62 64.82
N VAL A 152 3.19 -33.01 65.71
CA VAL A 152 3.52 -33.86 66.87
C VAL A 152 4.01 -35.23 66.41
N THR A 153 3.38 -35.81 65.39
CA THR A 153 3.72 -37.14 64.89
C THR A 153 5.09 -37.20 64.22
N PHE A 154 5.42 -36.22 63.35
CA PHE A 154 6.64 -36.24 62.55
C PHE A 154 7.81 -35.46 63.16
N HIS A 155 7.53 -34.44 63.96
CA HIS A 155 8.55 -33.54 64.53
C HIS A 155 8.55 -33.51 66.07
N LYS A 156 7.62 -34.19 66.74
CA LYS A 156 7.50 -34.20 68.21
C LYS A 156 7.33 -32.79 68.81
N GLU A 157 6.72 -31.89 68.04
CA GLU A 157 6.44 -30.51 68.43
C GLU A 157 4.95 -30.19 68.28
N ALA A 158 4.40 -29.41 69.22
CA ALA A 158 2.98 -29.02 69.20
C ALA A 158 2.73 -27.58 68.71
N GLN A 159 3.74 -26.71 68.72
CA GLN A 159 3.57 -25.27 68.42
C GLN A 159 4.38 -24.82 67.19
N GLY A 160 3.91 -25.20 66.00
CA GLY A 160 4.60 -24.86 64.75
C GLY A 160 4.45 -23.40 64.30
N GLY A 161 3.35 -22.75 64.69
CA GLY A 161 2.98 -21.41 64.19
C GLY A 161 3.97 -20.30 64.50
N VAL A 162 4.79 -20.43 65.55
CA VAL A 162 5.87 -19.47 65.87
C VAL A 162 7.17 -19.84 65.15
N ARG A 163 7.51 -21.13 65.17
CA ARG A 163 8.73 -21.66 64.57
C ARG A 163 8.77 -21.47 63.06
N PHE A 164 7.62 -21.55 62.38
CA PHE A 164 7.48 -21.23 60.96
C PHE A 164 8.10 -19.87 60.64
N PHE A 165 7.73 -18.80 61.36
CA PHE A 165 8.25 -17.46 61.09
C PHE A 165 9.70 -17.26 61.56
N GLN A 166 10.18 -18.04 62.53
CA GLN A 166 11.60 -18.06 62.89
C GLN A 166 12.44 -18.68 61.76
N LEU A 167 11.98 -19.80 61.19
CA LEU A 167 12.60 -20.42 60.02
C LEU A 167 12.55 -19.47 58.81
N LEU A 168 11.41 -18.82 58.57
CA LEU A 168 11.30 -17.82 57.49
C LEU A 168 12.36 -16.72 57.62
N LYS A 169 12.48 -16.14 58.83
CA LYS A 169 13.47 -15.11 59.12
C LYS A 169 14.89 -15.63 58.95
N GLN A 170 15.19 -16.86 59.37
CA GLN A 170 16.51 -17.46 59.20
C GLN A 170 16.85 -17.70 57.73
N LEU A 171 15.93 -18.29 56.96
CA LEU A 171 16.13 -18.59 55.53
C LEU A 171 16.24 -17.31 54.69
N SER A 172 15.51 -16.24 55.06
CA SER A 172 15.58 -14.94 54.39
C SER A 172 16.94 -14.24 54.52
N GLN A 173 17.83 -14.70 55.41
CA GLN A 173 19.20 -14.15 55.52
C GLN A 173 20.08 -14.56 54.33
N ASP A 174 19.81 -15.73 53.74
CA ASP A 174 20.43 -16.18 52.50
C ASP A 174 19.36 -16.68 51.52
N PRO A 175 18.68 -15.77 50.80
CA PRO A 175 17.63 -16.15 49.86
C PRO A 175 18.14 -16.99 48.69
N ARG A 176 19.42 -16.88 48.33
CA ARG A 176 20.01 -17.62 47.20
C ARG A 176 20.11 -19.11 47.49
N GLY A 177 20.61 -19.46 48.67
CA GLY A 177 20.72 -20.86 49.10
C GLY A 177 19.37 -21.51 49.41
N ASN A 178 18.38 -20.71 49.81
CA ASN A 178 17.12 -21.19 50.38
C ASN A 178 15.88 -20.88 49.52
N ILE A 179 16.07 -20.52 48.25
CA ILE A 179 15.00 -20.03 47.38
C ILE A 179 13.82 -20.99 47.28
N ASP A 180 14.08 -22.30 47.15
CA ASP A 180 13.03 -23.30 46.99
C ASP A 180 12.14 -23.42 48.25
N LEU A 181 12.72 -23.24 49.44
CA LEU A 181 11.98 -23.23 50.71
C LEU A 181 11.19 -21.93 50.90
N LEU A 182 11.79 -20.79 50.52
CA LEU A 182 11.13 -19.49 50.59
C LEU A 182 9.89 -19.44 49.68
N GLU A 183 9.99 -20.02 48.48
CA GLU A 183 8.86 -20.17 47.55
C GLU A 183 7.76 -21.06 48.14
N LEU A 184 8.10 -22.23 48.72
CA LEU A 184 7.13 -23.07 49.41
C LEU A 184 6.41 -22.30 50.54
N MET A 185 7.18 -21.60 51.39
CA MET A 185 6.61 -20.81 52.49
C MET A 185 5.74 -19.66 51.99
N TYR A 186 6.11 -19.03 50.86
CA TYR A 186 5.28 -18.03 50.20
C TYR A 186 3.95 -18.62 49.74
N VAL A 187 3.96 -19.78 49.09
CA VAL A 187 2.74 -20.49 48.67
C VAL A 187 1.84 -20.81 49.87
N LEU A 188 2.41 -21.29 50.98
CA LEU A 188 1.65 -21.58 52.20
C LEU A 188 1.00 -20.32 52.80
N LEU A 189 1.73 -19.20 52.84
CA LEU A 189 1.17 -17.90 53.26
C LEU A 189 0.07 -17.41 52.31
N ALA A 190 0.26 -17.57 51.00
CA ALA A 190 -0.73 -17.19 49.98
C ALA A 190 -2.01 -18.03 50.08
N LEU A 191 -1.89 -19.31 50.46
CA LEU A 191 -3.02 -20.22 50.72
C LEU A 191 -3.73 -19.96 52.07
N GLY A 192 -3.27 -18.96 52.84
CA GLY A 192 -3.95 -18.50 54.04
C GLY A 192 -3.36 -18.99 55.36
N PHE A 193 -2.14 -19.52 55.37
CA PHE A 193 -1.42 -19.77 56.61
C PHE A 193 -1.18 -18.45 57.38
N LYS A 194 -1.55 -18.41 58.66
CA LYS A 194 -1.43 -17.23 59.54
C LYS A 194 -0.49 -17.47 60.71
N GLY A 195 -0.38 -18.70 61.21
CA GLY A 195 0.44 -19.05 62.38
C GLY A 195 0.15 -18.14 63.57
N LYS A 196 1.23 -17.67 64.21
CA LYS A 196 1.16 -16.77 65.39
C LYS A 196 0.41 -15.45 65.15
N TYR A 197 0.21 -15.03 63.90
CA TYR A 197 -0.45 -13.76 63.57
C TYR A 197 -1.98 -13.88 63.43
N ARG A 198 -2.58 -15.07 63.59
CA ARG A 198 -4.04 -15.25 63.51
C ARG A 198 -4.80 -14.39 64.53
N HIS A 199 -4.27 -14.26 65.74
CA HIS A 199 -4.94 -13.60 66.87
C HIS A 199 -4.30 -12.25 67.25
N ALA A 200 -3.36 -11.75 66.43
CA ALA A 200 -2.75 -10.45 66.67
C ALA A 200 -3.63 -9.34 66.08
N ASP A 201 -3.79 -8.23 66.79
CA ASP A 201 -4.65 -7.10 66.38
C ASP A 201 -4.25 -6.56 65.00
N ASP A 202 -2.95 -6.34 64.77
CA ASP A 202 -2.38 -5.93 63.48
C ASP A 202 -1.90 -7.11 62.60
N GLY A 203 -2.33 -8.33 62.92
CA GLY A 203 -1.79 -9.58 62.36
C GLY A 203 -1.95 -9.67 60.84
N ALA A 204 -3.09 -9.25 60.29
CA ALA A 204 -3.34 -9.29 58.86
C ALA A 204 -2.41 -8.35 58.07
N MET A 205 -2.22 -7.13 58.56
CA MET A 205 -1.32 -6.14 57.94
C MET A 205 0.14 -6.60 58.02
N LEU A 206 0.56 -7.17 59.16
CA LEU A 206 1.90 -7.74 59.32
C LEU A 206 2.12 -8.93 58.37
N LEU A 207 1.16 -9.84 58.23
CA LEU A 207 1.24 -10.95 57.30
C LEU A 207 1.38 -10.48 55.85
N ASP A 208 0.60 -9.46 55.45
CA ASP A 208 0.69 -8.91 54.11
C ASP A 208 2.06 -8.27 53.86
N SER A 209 2.59 -7.52 54.84
CA SER A 209 3.94 -6.95 54.75
C SER A 209 5.05 -8.01 54.64
N ILE A 210 4.92 -9.13 55.36
CA ILE A 210 5.85 -10.27 55.30
C ILE A 210 5.76 -10.95 53.93
N ARG A 211 4.54 -11.16 53.42
CA ARG A 211 4.30 -11.78 52.11
C ARG A 211 4.88 -10.92 50.98
N GLU A 212 4.67 -9.62 51.04
CA GLU A 212 5.19 -8.66 50.06
C GLU A 212 6.72 -8.59 50.10
N GLN A 213 7.33 -8.58 51.30
CA GLN A 213 8.79 -8.67 51.43
C GLN A 213 9.32 -9.97 50.84
N LEU A 214 8.71 -11.11 51.18
CA LEU A 214 9.11 -12.43 50.67
C LEU A 214 8.98 -12.51 49.15
N TYR A 215 7.90 -11.95 48.58
CA TYR A 215 7.71 -11.87 47.13
C TYR A 215 8.83 -11.09 46.45
N ARG A 216 9.23 -9.94 47.02
CA ARG A 216 10.35 -9.15 46.50
C ARG A 216 11.67 -9.92 46.57
N ASP A 217 11.95 -10.59 47.68
CA ASP A 217 13.17 -11.39 47.85
C ASP A 217 13.23 -12.53 46.81
N ILE A 218 12.12 -13.24 46.59
CA ILE A 218 12.02 -14.30 45.57
C ILE A 218 12.23 -13.71 44.16
N ARG A 219 11.56 -12.60 43.84
CA ARG A 219 11.65 -11.95 42.53
C ARG A 219 13.05 -11.44 42.23
N GLN A 220 13.75 -10.91 43.22
CA GLN A 220 15.14 -10.48 43.07
C GLN A 220 16.10 -11.64 42.74
N GLN A 221 15.85 -12.85 43.24
CA GLN A 221 16.72 -14.00 42.96
C GLN A 221 16.37 -14.72 41.65
N ARG A 222 15.08 -14.90 41.35
CA ARG A 222 14.65 -15.61 40.12
C ARG A 222 14.62 -14.72 38.88
N GLY A 223 14.62 -13.39 39.05
CA GLY A 223 14.45 -12.42 37.98
C GLY A 223 12.99 -12.23 37.58
N ASP A 224 12.76 -11.34 36.61
CA ASP A 224 11.44 -11.15 36.01
C ASP A 224 11.07 -12.38 35.17
N HIS A 225 10.06 -13.13 35.60
CA HIS A 225 9.44 -14.14 34.74
C HIS A 225 8.65 -13.44 33.63
N GLU A 226 8.82 -13.89 32.39
CA GLU A 226 8.06 -13.37 31.26
C GLU A 226 6.56 -13.57 31.50
N GLN A 227 5.80 -12.47 31.39
CA GLN A 227 4.35 -12.38 31.61
C GLN A 227 3.51 -13.06 30.51
N GLY A 228 4.04 -14.09 29.86
CA GLY A 228 3.29 -14.89 28.91
C GLY A 228 2.19 -15.65 29.66
N LEU A 229 0.97 -15.12 29.66
CA LEU A 229 -0.23 -15.77 30.23
C LEU A 229 -0.49 -17.16 29.60
N SER A 230 0.11 -17.46 28.44
CA SER A 230 0.15 -18.81 27.89
C SER A 230 1.60 -19.23 27.57
N PRO A 231 1.98 -20.49 27.84
CA PRO A 231 3.29 -21.04 27.45
C PRO A 231 3.55 -20.99 25.93
N HIS A 232 2.49 -20.88 25.13
CA HIS A 232 2.51 -20.85 23.66
C HIS A 232 1.84 -19.58 23.13
N TRP A 233 2.13 -18.41 23.72
CA TRP A 233 1.51 -17.15 23.32
C TRP A 233 1.87 -16.72 21.89
N GLN A 234 2.98 -17.24 21.37
CA GLN A 234 3.34 -17.10 19.98
C GLN A 234 2.40 -17.98 19.16
N GLY A 235 1.40 -17.35 18.54
CA GLY A 235 0.52 -18.01 17.58
C GLY A 235 1.35 -18.75 16.55
N VAL A 236 0.82 -19.88 16.06
CA VAL A 236 1.38 -20.64 14.93
C VAL A 236 1.84 -19.64 13.89
N GLY A 237 3.14 -19.63 13.60
CA GLY A 237 3.78 -18.64 12.74
C GLY A 237 3.33 -18.73 11.30
N GLU A 238 2.05 -18.45 11.02
CA GLU A 238 1.67 -17.80 9.79
C GLU A 238 2.13 -16.36 9.94
N GLY A 239 3.46 -16.17 9.85
CA GLY A 239 4.04 -14.86 9.72
C GLY A 239 3.21 -14.14 8.68
N TYR A 240 2.66 -12.98 9.06
CA TYR A 240 1.96 -12.09 8.16
C TYR A 240 2.75 -12.06 6.86
N ARG A 241 2.29 -12.77 5.84
CA ARG A 241 2.89 -12.72 4.52
C ARG A 241 2.32 -11.42 3.97
N PRO A 242 3.06 -10.29 4.00
CA PRO A 242 2.57 -9.11 3.34
C PRO A 242 2.18 -9.53 1.92
N LEU A 243 1.08 -8.96 1.43
CA LEU A 243 0.55 -9.20 0.09
C LEU A 243 1.49 -8.59 -0.98
N THR A 244 2.79 -8.80 -0.85
CA THR A 244 3.88 -8.24 -1.65
C THR A 244 4.42 -9.25 -2.66
N HIS A 245 3.65 -10.29 -2.98
CA HIS A 245 4.00 -11.19 -4.09
C HIS A 245 2.80 -11.62 -4.93
N PHE A 246 1.90 -10.69 -5.21
CA PHE A 246 1.06 -10.77 -6.41
C PHE A 246 1.16 -9.42 -7.10
N VAL A 247 2.25 -9.20 -7.85
CA VAL A 247 2.25 -8.12 -8.85
C VAL A 247 1.21 -8.55 -9.88
N PRO A 248 0.07 -7.86 -9.97
CA PRO A 248 -0.95 -8.27 -10.92
C PRO A 248 -0.40 -8.18 -12.34
N TRP A 249 -0.78 -9.11 -13.23
CA TRP A 249 -0.30 -9.13 -14.61
C TRP A 249 -0.49 -7.81 -15.36
N TRP A 250 -1.50 -7.02 -15.00
CA TRP A 250 -1.73 -5.71 -15.59
C TRP A 250 -0.59 -4.71 -15.29
N VAL A 251 0.08 -4.81 -14.13
CA VAL A 251 1.24 -3.95 -13.78
C VAL A 251 2.44 -4.28 -14.65
N ILE A 252 2.68 -5.58 -14.90
CA ILE A 252 3.75 -6.05 -15.79
C ILE A 252 3.45 -5.61 -17.23
N ALA A 253 2.20 -5.78 -17.69
CA ALA A 253 1.77 -5.33 -19.01
C ALA A 253 1.89 -3.80 -19.17
N ALA A 254 1.52 -3.02 -18.16
CA ALA A 254 1.67 -1.57 -18.17
C ALA A 254 3.15 -1.16 -18.22
N GLY A 255 4.01 -1.80 -17.42
CA GLY A 255 5.46 -1.57 -17.46
C GLY A 255 6.07 -1.90 -18.82
N LEU A 256 5.69 -3.02 -19.42
CA LEU A 256 6.14 -3.40 -20.77
C LEU A 256 5.66 -2.40 -21.83
N GLY A 257 4.43 -1.90 -21.71
CA GLY A 257 3.89 -0.87 -22.61
C GLY A 257 4.66 0.44 -22.55
N VAL A 258 5.06 0.89 -21.35
CA VAL A 258 5.89 2.10 -21.19
C VAL A 258 7.27 1.91 -21.83
N ILE A 259 7.88 0.74 -21.66
CA ILE A 259 9.18 0.43 -22.27
C ILE A 259 9.08 0.43 -23.79
N LEU A 260 8.06 -0.23 -24.37
CA LEU A 260 7.85 -0.24 -25.82
C LEU A 260 7.65 1.16 -26.39
N LEU A 261 6.89 2.02 -25.70
CA LEU A 261 6.66 3.40 -26.13
C LEU A 261 7.96 4.22 -26.09
N ALA A 262 8.78 4.04 -25.05
CA ALA A 262 10.09 4.68 -24.96
C ALA A 262 11.03 4.23 -26.09
N VAL A 263 11.08 2.91 -26.38
CA VAL A 263 11.88 2.36 -27.49
C VAL A 263 11.39 2.91 -28.83
N TYR A 264 10.08 2.92 -29.07
CA TYR A 264 9.50 3.50 -30.29
C TYR A 264 9.87 4.97 -30.47
N ALA A 265 9.76 5.78 -29.41
CA ALA A 265 10.12 7.20 -29.46
C ALA A 265 11.61 7.38 -29.82
N VAL A 266 12.51 6.64 -29.16
CA VAL A 266 13.95 6.70 -29.45
C VAL A 266 14.25 6.31 -30.90
N LEU A 267 13.68 5.21 -31.38
CA LEU A 267 13.85 4.75 -32.77
C LEU A 267 13.30 5.77 -33.78
N SER A 268 12.15 6.38 -33.48
CA SER A 268 11.55 7.41 -34.35
C SER A 268 12.42 8.66 -34.45
N PHE A 269 12.99 9.13 -33.33
CA PHE A 269 13.92 10.25 -33.35
C PHE A 269 15.23 9.92 -34.09
N ARG A 270 15.80 8.74 -33.84
CA ARG A 270 17.00 8.25 -34.55
C ARG A 270 16.77 8.17 -36.06
N LEU A 271 15.63 7.62 -36.48
CA LEU A 271 15.26 7.52 -37.89
C LEU A 271 15.09 8.90 -38.51
N GLY A 272 14.50 9.86 -37.79
CA GLY A 272 14.38 11.24 -38.26
C GLY A 272 15.74 11.91 -38.47
N ASP A 273 16.66 11.75 -37.52
CA ASP A 273 18.02 12.31 -37.60
C ASP A 273 18.82 11.67 -38.77
N GLU A 274 18.66 10.37 -39.04
CA GLU A 274 19.29 9.68 -40.17
C GLU A 274 18.63 9.95 -41.53
N ALA A 275 17.30 10.11 -41.57
CA ALA A 275 16.57 10.33 -42.82
C ALA A 275 16.73 11.76 -43.36
N THR A 276 16.89 12.75 -42.48
CA THR A 276 17.05 14.17 -42.87
C THR A 276 18.16 14.39 -43.91
N PRO A 277 19.41 13.92 -43.74
CA PRO A 277 20.46 14.11 -44.73
C PRO A 277 20.20 13.35 -46.04
N ALA A 278 19.56 12.17 -45.99
CA ALA A 278 19.20 11.43 -47.21
C ALA A 278 18.13 12.18 -48.03
N TYR A 279 17.14 12.77 -47.36
CA TYR A 279 16.16 13.64 -47.99
C TYR A 279 16.78 14.93 -48.52
N ASP A 280 17.74 15.51 -47.82
CA ASP A 280 18.48 16.69 -48.28
C ASP A 280 19.34 16.35 -49.51
N ALA A 281 19.96 15.18 -49.57
CA ALA A 281 20.73 14.73 -50.73
C ALA A 281 19.85 14.48 -51.97
N ILE A 282 18.69 13.85 -51.82
CA ILE A 282 17.73 13.68 -52.93
C ILE A 282 17.21 15.04 -53.41
N ALA A 283 16.93 15.97 -52.48
CA ALA A 283 16.50 17.32 -52.83
C ALA A 283 17.61 18.15 -53.50
N ALA A 284 18.87 17.95 -53.11
CA ALA A 284 20.03 18.54 -53.77
C ALA A 284 20.15 18.05 -55.21
N ILE A 285 19.89 16.76 -55.49
CA ILE A 285 19.85 16.25 -56.88
C ILE A 285 18.74 16.93 -57.70
N ALA A 286 17.59 17.24 -57.10
CA ALA A 286 16.52 17.96 -57.79
C ALA A 286 16.84 19.44 -58.07
N THR A 287 17.77 20.06 -57.31
CA THR A 287 18.13 21.48 -57.42
C THR A 287 19.43 21.71 -58.19
N ASP A 288 20.45 20.86 -58.04
CA ASP A 288 21.75 20.96 -58.74
C ASP A 288 21.88 20.02 -59.95
N GLY A 289 21.04 18.98 -60.06
CA GLY A 289 21.24 17.86 -60.99
C GLY A 289 20.48 17.91 -62.31
N LEU A 290 19.54 18.84 -62.50
CA LEU A 290 18.98 19.09 -63.83
C LEU A 290 19.86 20.15 -64.49
N PRO A 291 20.53 19.86 -65.63
CA PRO A 291 21.06 20.93 -66.43
C PRO A 291 19.89 21.85 -66.75
N GLN A 292 19.92 23.08 -66.25
CA GLN A 292 19.25 24.16 -66.95
C GLN A 292 19.91 24.18 -68.32
N ARG A 293 19.37 23.39 -69.25
CA ARG A 293 19.62 23.55 -70.66
C ARG A 293 18.98 24.90 -70.96
N SER A 294 19.73 25.96 -70.67
CA SER A 294 19.56 27.23 -71.33
C SER A 294 19.79 26.89 -72.79
N VAL A 295 18.71 26.52 -73.48
CA VAL A 295 18.69 26.55 -74.92
C VAL A 295 18.98 28.01 -75.22
N ARG A 296 20.24 28.32 -75.57
CA ARG A 296 20.54 29.52 -76.34
C ARG A 296 19.81 29.31 -77.66
N LEU A 297 18.55 29.70 -77.70
CA LEU A 297 17.86 29.94 -78.94
C LEU A 297 18.73 30.98 -79.66
N ALA A 298 19.16 30.66 -80.88
CA ALA A 298 19.71 31.67 -81.77
C ALA A 298 18.75 32.87 -81.81
N PRO A 299 19.24 34.11 -81.99
CA PRO A 299 18.36 35.27 -82.09
C PRO A 299 17.24 34.96 -83.08
N PRO A 300 15.95 35.09 -82.69
CA PRO A 300 14.87 34.78 -83.60
C PRO A 300 14.99 35.68 -84.82
N ALA A 301 14.79 35.10 -86.02
CA ALA A 301 14.50 35.88 -87.22
C ALA A 301 13.37 36.88 -86.88
N PRO A 302 13.37 38.10 -87.45
CA PRO A 302 12.35 39.08 -87.14
C PRO A 302 10.97 38.47 -87.39
N LEU A 303 10.23 38.26 -86.30
CA LEU A 303 8.88 37.76 -86.34
C LEU A 303 7.99 38.78 -87.09
N PRO A 304 7.02 38.33 -87.89
CA PRO A 304 5.93 39.21 -88.33
C PRO A 304 5.20 39.78 -87.09
N PRO A 305 4.59 40.97 -87.18
CA PRO A 305 3.92 41.59 -86.05
C PRO A 305 2.81 40.67 -85.53
N VAL A 306 3.02 40.11 -84.34
CA VAL A 306 2.01 39.34 -83.62
C VAL A 306 1.05 40.35 -82.99
N GLU A 307 -0.22 40.32 -83.42
CA GLU A 307 -1.29 41.07 -82.79
C GLU A 307 -1.42 40.67 -81.32
N PRO A 308 -1.67 41.61 -80.39
CA PRO A 308 -1.77 41.28 -78.97
C PRO A 308 -2.95 40.35 -78.73
N VAL A 309 -2.68 39.09 -78.41
CA VAL A 309 -3.67 38.18 -77.85
C VAL A 309 -4.17 38.78 -76.55
N VAL A 310 -5.44 39.18 -76.56
CA VAL A 310 -6.18 39.64 -75.39
C VAL A 310 -6.15 38.53 -74.34
N VAL A 311 -5.63 38.82 -73.15
CA VAL A 311 -5.70 37.90 -72.02
C VAL A 311 -7.17 37.83 -71.60
N GLU A 312 -7.88 36.75 -71.96
CA GLU A 312 -9.34 36.69 -71.86
C GLU A 312 -9.90 36.66 -70.43
N ARG A 313 -9.10 36.42 -69.38
CA ARG A 313 -9.43 36.72 -67.98
C ARG A 313 -8.19 36.61 -67.09
N ARG A 314 -7.91 37.58 -66.21
CA ARG A 314 -6.82 37.45 -65.23
C ARG A 314 -7.36 36.96 -63.90
N LEU A 315 -6.63 36.06 -63.24
CA LEU A 315 -7.01 35.55 -61.92
C LEU A 315 -6.99 36.67 -60.86
N SER A 316 -6.16 37.70 -61.11
CA SER A 316 -6.10 38.94 -60.35
C SER A 316 -7.40 39.74 -60.35
N ASP A 317 -8.27 39.61 -61.37
CA ASP A 317 -9.53 40.36 -61.45
C ASP A 317 -10.59 39.83 -60.47
N ASP A 318 -10.56 38.52 -60.15
CA ASP A 318 -11.52 37.87 -59.25
C ASP A 318 -11.12 37.96 -57.75
N LEU A 319 -9.89 38.38 -57.44
CA LEU A 319 -9.32 38.42 -56.09
C LEU A 319 -8.70 39.79 -55.71
N VAL A 320 -9.18 40.87 -56.33
CA VAL A 320 -8.68 42.25 -56.14
C VAL A 320 -8.77 42.71 -54.68
N ASP A 321 -9.89 42.45 -54.01
CA ASP A 321 -10.14 42.91 -52.63
C ASP A 321 -9.19 42.26 -51.62
N ASP A 322 -8.91 40.97 -51.79
CA ASP A 322 -8.02 40.20 -50.90
C ASP A 322 -6.54 40.57 -51.12
N THR A 323 -6.20 40.96 -52.36
CA THR A 323 -4.87 41.50 -52.70
C THR A 323 -4.68 42.90 -52.13
N ALA A 324 -5.72 43.76 -52.18
CA ALA A 324 -5.70 45.11 -51.61
C ALA A 324 -5.55 45.11 -50.08
N GLN A 325 -6.07 44.08 -49.40
CA GLN A 325 -5.91 43.89 -47.95
C GLN A 325 -4.54 43.32 -47.55
N GLY A 326 -3.67 42.99 -48.53
CA GLY A 326 -2.32 42.47 -48.29
C GLY A 326 -2.27 41.07 -47.67
N VAL A 327 -3.37 40.32 -47.77
CA VAL A 327 -3.52 38.97 -47.21
C VAL A 327 -2.94 37.91 -48.17
N ILE A 328 -3.06 38.16 -49.48
CA ILE A 328 -2.52 37.33 -50.55
C ILE A 328 -1.63 38.14 -51.50
N THR A 329 -0.68 37.49 -52.16
CA THR A 329 0.12 38.07 -53.25
C THR A 329 0.02 37.17 -54.47
N ILE A 330 -0.36 37.72 -55.61
CA ILE A 330 -0.58 36.96 -56.85
C ILE A 330 0.51 37.32 -57.86
N SER A 331 1.18 36.31 -58.41
CA SER A 331 2.11 36.44 -59.53
C SER A 331 1.62 35.58 -60.69
N GLU A 332 1.30 36.20 -61.82
CA GLU A 332 0.80 35.52 -63.01
C GLU A 332 1.83 35.51 -64.14
N ASP A 333 2.18 34.31 -64.59
CA ASP A 333 2.93 34.06 -65.82
C ASP A 333 1.98 33.51 -66.91
N PRO A 334 2.39 33.50 -68.20
CA PRO A 334 1.62 32.87 -69.28
C PRO A 334 1.30 31.39 -69.04
N PHE A 335 2.14 30.68 -68.27
CA PHE A 335 2.05 29.22 -68.06
C PHE A 335 1.61 28.82 -66.65
N LYS A 336 1.70 29.72 -65.66
CA LYS A 336 1.33 29.42 -64.27
C LYS A 336 0.85 30.65 -63.53
N ALA A 337 -0.01 30.48 -62.54
CA ALA A 337 -0.38 31.52 -61.58
C ALA A 337 0.00 31.05 -60.18
N ASN A 338 0.78 31.84 -59.44
CA ASN A 338 1.16 31.54 -58.07
C ASN A 338 0.46 32.50 -57.11
N ILE A 339 -0.31 31.95 -56.17
CA ILE A 339 -0.96 32.69 -55.08
C ILE A 339 -0.22 32.38 -53.80
N VAL A 340 0.41 33.39 -53.21
CA VAL A 340 1.12 33.27 -51.94
C VAL A 340 0.21 33.75 -50.81
N VAL A 341 -0.16 32.84 -49.91
CA VAL A 341 -0.91 33.13 -48.70
C VAL A 341 0.05 33.18 -47.52
N ARG A 342 0.10 34.31 -46.81
CA ARG A 342 0.95 34.44 -45.62
C ARG A 342 0.50 33.46 -44.54
N GLY A 343 1.42 32.69 -44.00
CA GLY A 343 1.14 31.67 -42.98
C GLY A 343 0.89 32.26 -41.60
N ASP A 344 1.40 33.47 -41.34
CA ASP A 344 1.08 34.25 -40.14
C ASP A 344 -0.38 34.72 -40.18
N GLY A 345 -1.22 33.98 -39.46
CA GLY A 345 -2.68 34.15 -39.44
C GLY A 345 -3.43 32.92 -39.93
N LEU A 346 -2.89 32.22 -40.94
CA LEU A 346 -3.46 31.00 -41.51
C LEU A 346 -3.34 29.81 -40.54
N PHE A 347 -2.22 29.71 -39.82
CA PHE A 347 -2.01 28.69 -38.78
C PHE A 347 -1.51 29.31 -37.48
N ARG A 348 -1.90 28.73 -36.35
CA ARG A 348 -1.22 28.98 -35.08
C ARG A 348 0.18 28.32 -35.09
N SER A 349 1.11 28.87 -34.32
CA SER A 349 2.46 28.28 -34.17
C SER A 349 2.37 26.80 -33.77
N GLY A 350 3.12 25.93 -34.45
CA GLY A 350 3.12 24.47 -34.24
C GLY A 350 1.82 23.73 -34.59
N SER A 351 0.79 24.41 -35.10
CA SER A 351 -0.49 23.81 -35.48
C SER A 351 -0.61 23.57 -36.99
N ILE A 352 -1.42 22.58 -37.35
CA ILE A 352 -1.89 22.29 -38.72
C ILE A 352 -3.35 22.69 -38.93
N LYS A 353 -4.08 23.10 -37.88
CA LYS A 353 -5.46 23.57 -38.00
C LYS A 353 -5.46 24.97 -38.62
N VAL A 354 -6.11 25.09 -39.78
CA VAL A 354 -6.34 26.38 -40.45
C VAL A 354 -7.26 27.25 -39.58
N ASN A 355 -6.94 28.53 -39.48
CA ASN A 355 -7.74 29.50 -38.74
C ASN A 355 -9.09 29.74 -39.44
N GLU A 356 -10.18 29.73 -38.67
CA GLU A 356 -11.56 29.80 -39.18
C GLU A 356 -11.84 31.07 -39.99
N GLY A 357 -11.18 32.18 -39.65
CA GLY A 357 -11.28 33.44 -40.41
C GLY A 357 -10.73 33.38 -41.85
N TYR A 358 -9.91 32.38 -42.17
CA TYR A 358 -9.32 32.20 -43.50
C TYR A 358 -10.07 31.17 -44.36
N LEU A 359 -11.06 30.45 -43.80
CA LEU A 359 -11.88 29.50 -44.57
C LEU A 359 -12.62 30.18 -45.73
N PRO A 360 -13.29 31.34 -45.54
CA PRO A 360 -13.98 32.01 -46.65
C PRO A 360 -13.04 32.49 -47.74
N LEU A 361 -11.79 32.81 -47.41
CA LEU A 361 -10.76 33.19 -48.38
C LEU A 361 -10.35 31.98 -49.23
N LEU A 362 -10.08 30.84 -48.59
CA LEU A 362 -9.71 29.61 -49.31
C LEU A 362 -10.83 29.16 -50.24
N GLU A 363 -12.10 29.26 -49.84
CA GLU A 363 -13.25 28.96 -50.70
C GLU A 363 -13.35 29.90 -51.90
N ARG A 364 -13.11 31.21 -51.73
CA ARG A 364 -13.08 32.16 -52.85
C ARG A 364 -11.94 31.85 -53.83
N ILE A 365 -10.75 31.54 -53.30
CA ILE A 365 -9.60 31.14 -54.12
C ILE A 365 -9.93 29.88 -54.92
N THR A 366 -10.53 28.86 -54.28
CA THR A 366 -10.95 27.64 -54.98
C THR A 366 -11.94 27.94 -56.11
N LYS A 367 -12.98 28.75 -55.86
CA LYS A 367 -13.96 29.12 -56.90
C LYS A 367 -13.32 29.86 -58.06
N ALA A 368 -12.37 30.76 -57.78
CA ALA A 368 -11.63 31.47 -58.83
C ALA A 368 -10.76 30.50 -59.65
N LEU A 369 -10.08 29.55 -58.99
CA LEU A 369 -9.25 28.52 -59.64
C LEU A 369 -10.05 27.51 -60.47
N ASP A 370 -11.29 27.21 -60.08
CA ASP A 370 -12.19 26.31 -60.82
C ASP A 370 -12.57 26.88 -62.20
N THR A 371 -12.54 28.20 -62.37
CA THR A 371 -12.80 28.87 -63.66
C THR A 371 -11.70 28.65 -64.71
N PHE A 372 -10.51 28.21 -64.28
CA PHE A 372 -9.38 27.97 -65.17
C PHE A 372 -9.08 26.46 -65.21
N PRO A 373 -8.83 25.86 -66.38
CA PRO A 373 -8.35 24.47 -66.45
C PRO A 373 -6.85 24.37 -66.09
N GLY A 374 -6.45 23.30 -65.41
CA GLY A 374 -5.05 23.07 -65.06
C GLY A 374 -4.82 22.38 -63.72
N LYS A 375 -3.59 21.93 -63.47
CA LYS A 375 -3.23 21.28 -62.20
C LYS A 375 -2.97 22.32 -61.11
N VAL A 376 -3.49 22.11 -59.91
CA VAL A 376 -3.27 23.00 -58.75
C VAL A 376 -2.38 22.29 -57.74
N VAL A 377 -1.28 22.93 -57.33
CA VAL A 377 -0.35 22.40 -56.33
C VAL A 377 -0.29 23.35 -55.14
N VAL A 378 -0.61 22.82 -53.95
CA VAL A 378 -0.54 23.52 -52.67
C VAL A 378 0.79 23.18 -52.00
N SER A 379 1.70 24.14 -51.91
CA SER A 379 3.03 23.97 -51.31
C SER A 379 3.11 24.67 -49.95
N GLY A 380 3.44 23.90 -48.91
CA GLY A 380 3.65 24.44 -47.55
C GLY A 380 5.12 24.77 -47.28
N HIS A 381 5.38 25.95 -46.72
CA HIS A 381 6.73 26.40 -46.32
C HIS A 381 6.79 26.74 -44.83
N THR A 382 7.94 26.51 -44.19
CA THR A 382 8.24 26.84 -42.79
C THR A 382 9.43 27.77 -42.70
N ASP A 383 9.68 28.33 -41.51
CA ASP A 383 10.93 29.04 -41.22
C ASP A 383 12.09 28.04 -40.95
N ASP A 384 13.28 28.58 -40.70
CA ASP A 384 14.51 27.86 -40.40
C ASP A 384 14.61 27.34 -38.96
N ILE A 385 13.60 27.60 -38.12
CA ILE A 385 13.60 27.13 -36.72
C ILE A 385 13.24 25.63 -36.74
N PRO A 386 14.11 24.73 -36.24
CA PRO A 386 13.82 23.30 -36.28
C PRO A 386 12.65 22.92 -35.36
N ILE A 387 11.67 22.16 -35.88
CA ILE A 387 10.65 21.50 -35.07
C ILE A 387 11.03 20.03 -34.80
N LYS A 388 11.02 19.64 -33.51
CA LYS A 388 11.16 18.24 -33.08
C LYS A 388 10.10 17.91 -32.03
N THR A 389 8.98 17.38 -32.49
CA THR A 389 7.88 16.92 -31.62
C THR A 389 7.50 15.49 -31.99
N LEU A 390 6.86 14.74 -31.08
CA LEU A 390 6.36 13.39 -31.39
C LEU A 390 5.43 13.36 -32.63
N ARG A 391 4.69 14.45 -32.87
CA ARG A 391 3.75 14.55 -33.99
C ARG A 391 4.43 14.98 -35.29
N PHE A 392 5.44 15.83 -35.21
CA PHE A 392 6.18 16.36 -36.37
C PHE A 392 7.69 16.23 -36.11
N PRO A 393 8.33 15.17 -36.64
CA PRO A 393 9.75 14.92 -36.46
C PRO A 393 10.68 15.92 -37.18
N SER A 394 10.18 16.60 -38.23
CA SER A 394 10.95 17.60 -38.99
C SER A 394 10.07 18.70 -39.60
N ASN A 395 10.70 19.81 -40.01
CA ASN A 395 10.02 20.94 -40.67
C ASN A 395 9.33 20.52 -41.98
N TRP A 396 9.88 19.54 -42.69
CA TRP A 396 9.24 18.96 -43.87
C TRP A 396 7.87 18.35 -43.53
N HIS A 397 7.80 17.53 -42.47
CA HIS A 397 6.54 16.91 -42.02
C HIS A 397 5.50 17.94 -41.60
N LEU A 398 5.90 18.99 -40.89
CA LEU A 398 5.00 20.09 -40.51
C LEU A 398 4.46 20.81 -41.76
N SER A 399 5.35 21.12 -42.72
CA SER A 399 5.00 21.85 -43.94
C SER A 399 4.05 21.04 -44.84
N LYS A 400 4.29 19.74 -45.00
CA LYS A 400 3.44 18.81 -45.76
C LYS A 400 2.07 18.68 -45.11
N ALA A 401 2.02 18.48 -43.79
CA ALA A 401 0.75 18.36 -43.06
C ALA A 401 -0.10 19.66 -43.10
N ARG A 402 0.54 20.84 -43.17
CA ARG A 402 -0.15 22.12 -43.38
C ARG A 402 -0.70 22.26 -44.80
N ALA A 403 0.08 21.87 -45.80
CA ALA A 403 -0.37 21.85 -47.19
C ALA A 403 -1.54 20.88 -47.38
N ASP A 404 -1.50 19.70 -46.74
CA ASP A 404 -2.58 18.72 -46.76
C ASP A 404 -3.86 19.27 -46.11
N ALA A 405 -3.76 20.02 -45.01
CA ALA A 405 -4.91 20.65 -44.36
C ALA A 405 -5.58 21.71 -45.25
N VAL A 406 -4.80 22.51 -45.97
CA VAL A 406 -5.33 23.49 -46.94
C VAL A 406 -5.93 22.79 -48.14
N LEU A 407 -5.25 21.76 -48.67
CA LEU A 407 -5.74 20.91 -49.75
C LEU A 407 -7.11 20.33 -49.42
N GLN A 408 -7.30 19.79 -48.21
CA GLN A 408 -8.60 19.24 -47.77
C GLN A 408 -9.74 20.26 -47.79
N ILE A 409 -9.45 21.51 -47.39
CA ILE A 409 -10.45 22.58 -47.40
C ILE A 409 -10.77 22.99 -48.84
N MET A 410 -9.73 23.16 -49.67
CA MET A 410 -9.90 23.57 -51.06
C MET A 410 -10.56 22.49 -51.90
N SER A 411 -10.22 21.21 -51.70
CA SER A 411 -10.83 20.10 -52.43
C SER A 411 -12.28 19.88 -52.05
N ALA A 412 -12.67 20.14 -50.80
CA ALA A 412 -14.07 20.10 -50.37
C ALA A 412 -14.93 21.20 -51.02
N ALA A 413 -14.33 22.34 -51.35
CA ALA A 413 -14.99 23.47 -52.01
C ALA A 413 -14.87 23.44 -53.56
N SER A 414 -14.11 22.49 -54.11
CA SER A 414 -13.79 22.40 -55.54
C SER A 414 -14.79 21.54 -56.31
N THR A 415 -15.03 21.90 -57.56
CA THR A 415 -15.84 21.13 -58.52
C THR A 415 -15.07 19.93 -59.08
N ASP A 416 -13.74 20.00 -59.11
CA ASP A 416 -12.85 18.89 -59.51
C ASP A 416 -11.75 18.71 -58.45
N PRO A 417 -11.93 17.82 -57.47
CA PRO A 417 -10.93 17.57 -56.43
C PRO A 417 -9.66 16.89 -56.95
N ALA A 418 -9.72 16.17 -58.08
CA ALA A 418 -8.63 15.31 -58.56
C ALA A 418 -7.44 16.11 -59.13
N ARG A 419 -7.66 17.36 -59.52
CA ARG A 419 -6.62 18.26 -60.02
C ARG A 419 -5.77 18.93 -58.94
N TYR A 420 -6.13 18.76 -57.66
CA TYR A 420 -5.41 19.38 -56.55
C TYR A 420 -4.42 18.40 -55.91
N GLU A 421 -3.18 18.84 -55.75
CA GLU A 421 -2.13 18.09 -55.04
C GLU A 421 -1.49 18.97 -53.97
N SER A 422 -0.84 18.34 -52.98
CA SER A 422 -0.12 19.03 -51.91
C SER A 422 1.32 18.56 -51.80
N GLU A 423 2.21 19.49 -51.45
CA GLU A 423 3.63 19.23 -51.25
C GLU A 423 4.16 19.96 -50.01
N GLY A 424 5.14 19.35 -49.33
CA GLY A 424 5.87 19.99 -48.24
C GLY A 424 7.25 20.44 -48.71
N ARG A 425 7.55 21.73 -48.60
CA ARG A 425 8.84 22.32 -48.98
C ARG A 425 9.75 22.61 -47.79
N GLY A 426 9.25 22.49 -46.56
CA GLY A 426 10.00 22.77 -45.34
C GLY A 426 10.58 24.19 -45.34
N ALA A 427 11.81 24.33 -44.86
CA ALA A 427 12.54 25.61 -44.80
C ALA A 427 13.38 25.92 -46.07
N ARG A 428 13.28 25.07 -47.12
CA ARG A 428 14.28 24.98 -48.21
C ARG A 428 14.19 26.10 -49.26
N GLU A 429 13.03 26.75 -49.37
CA GLU A 429 12.79 27.83 -50.36
C GLU A 429 12.31 29.10 -49.63
N PRO A 430 13.22 29.80 -48.91
CA PRO A 430 12.89 31.06 -48.27
C PRO A 430 12.68 32.15 -49.33
N LEU A 431 11.58 32.91 -49.20
CA LEU A 431 11.29 34.06 -50.05
C LEU A 431 12.22 35.24 -49.70
N VAL A 432 12.56 35.36 -48.41
CA VAL A 432 13.46 36.38 -47.85
C VAL A 432 14.45 35.75 -46.87
N PRO A 433 15.64 36.33 -46.61
CA PRO A 433 16.59 35.78 -45.64
C PRO A 433 15.97 35.60 -44.25
N ASN A 434 16.25 34.49 -43.54
CA ASN A 434 15.70 34.22 -42.19
C ASN A 434 16.35 35.03 -41.05
N ASP A 435 16.82 36.24 -41.34
CA ASP A 435 17.60 37.10 -40.42
C ASP A 435 16.75 37.82 -39.37
N SER A 436 15.46 38.04 -39.63
CA SER A 436 14.55 38.76 -38.74
C SER A 436 13.26 38.01 -38.47
N LYS A 437 12.58 38.34 -37.35
CA LYS A 437 11.26 37.76 -37.02
C LYS A 437 10.22 38.06 -38.11
N ALA A 438 10.30 39.23 -38.73
CA ALA A 438 9.43 39.63 -39.82
C ALA A 438 9.71 38.83 -41.12
N ASN A 439 10.98 38.54 -41.41
CA ASN A 439 11.32 37.73 -42.58
C ASN A 439 10.99 36.24 -42.40
N ARG A 440 11.21 35.70 -41.20
CA ARG A 440 10.73 34.34 -40.84
C ARG A 440 9.21 34.22 -40.97
N ALA A 441 8.46 35.26 -40.60
CA ALA A 441 7.02 35.32 -40.79
C ALA A 441 6.60 35.26 -42.27
N GLN A 442 7.34 35.89 -43.17
CA GLN A 442 7.08 35.81 -44.61
C GLN A 442 7.42 34.43 -45.18
N ASN A 443 8.42 33.75 -44.61
CA ASN A 443 8.81 32.41 -45.05
C ASN A 443 7.84 31.31 -44.58
N ARG A 444 7.14 31.52 -43.46
CA ARG A 444 5.96 30.72 -43.09
C ARG A 444 4.80 31.08 -44.02
N ARG A 445 4.62 30.33 -45.11
CA ARG A 445 3.59 30.61 -46.13
C ARG A 445 3.05 29.35 -46.76
N VAL A 446 1.92 29.49 -47.43
CA VAL A 446 1.36 28.46 -48.32
C VAL A 446 1.28 29.06 -49.70
N GLU A 447 1.88 28.39 -50.68
CA GLU A 447 1.81 28.76 -52.08
C GLU A 447 0.80 27.86 -52.79
N ILE A 448 -0.07 28.45 -53.59
CA ILE A 448 -1.05 27.74 -54.40
C ILE A 448 -0.71 28.06 -55.85
N THR A 449 -0.12 27.09 -56.55
CA THR A 449 0.28 27.25 -57.94
C THR A 449 -0.71 26.54 -58.86
N LEU A 450 -1.34 27.29 -59.76
CA LEU A 450 -2.07 26.76 -60.90
C LEU A 450 -1.14 26.67 -62.10
N TYR A 451 -0.96 25.48 -62.64
CA TYR A 451 -0.31 25.26 -63.93
C TYR A 451 -1.36 25.31 -65.04
N LYS A 452 -1.35 26.39 -65.83
CA LYS A 452 -2.30 26.61 -66.93
C LYS A 452 -2.02 25.59 -68.03
N GLN A 453 -3.02 24.82 -68.45
CA GLN A 453 -2.88 24.00 -69.65
C GLN A 453 -2.85 24.92 -70.87
N ALA A 454 -1.83 24.79 -71.73
CA ALA A 454 -1.85 25.45 -73.02
C ALA A 454 -3.07 24.93 -73.80
N GLY A 455 -3.99 25.83 -74.18
CA GLY A 455 -5.14 25.45 -75.00
C GLY A 455 -4.65 24.74 -76.26
N ALA A 456 -5.17 23.53 -76.50
CA ALA A 456 -5.02 22.88 -77.79
C ALA A 456 -5.63 23.82 -78.84
N ALA A 457 -4.80 24.39 -79.70
CA ALA A 457 -5.26 25.13 -80.86
C ALA A 457 -6.17 24.21 -81.68
N GLY A 458 -7.41 24.64 -81.89
CA GLY A 458 -8.35 23.98 -82.79
C GLY A 458 -7.74 23.87 -84.18
N GLY A 459 -7.55 22.64 -84.64
CA GLY A 459 -7.41 22.34 -86.06
C GLY A 459 -8.81 22.11 -86.62
N ASP A 460 -9.34 23.14 -87.29
CA ASP A 460 -10.55 23.05 -88.10
C ASP A 460 -10.34 22.19 -89.35
N ALA A 461 -11.44 21.50 -89.70
CA ALA A 461 -11.85 20.92 -90.98
C ALA A 461 -11.12 19.68 -91.54
#